data_AF-A0A6N8ZZK0-F1
#
_entry.id   AF-A0A6N8ZZK0-F1
#
_cell.length_a   1.000
_cell.length_b   1.000
_cell.length_c   1.000
_cell.angle_alpha   90.00
_cell.angle_beta   90.00
_cell.angle_gamma   90.00
#
_symmetry.space_group_name_H-M   'P 1'
#
loop_
_entity.id
_entity.type
_entity.pdbx_description
1 polymer ?
#
loop_
_entity_poly.entity_id
_entity_poly.type
_entity_poly.pdbx_seq_one_letter_code
_entity_poly.pdbx_strand_id
1 'polypeptide(L)'
;MEQFEGNLELEGQVRLPTVEGLPEGFTYGVTRYADVILERAFPDRFRDLQGALDRFSPTLDELRVGGGGRTVFVRRFDDSLREIVTDGRKLWGSRNITIEKQMGFDGDHAPISKVRGHEIDMFGFGSIGRPFPGIAVEMEWNNKDPFFDRDLINFQALHHEGAVAVGVVITRGPELQNLISGVIRSRDGGFKYGSSSTHWEKLIPRVNLGGGGECPLLLIGIEPERIEGIELAYEVRAMLDEADDLKANWRDSYRAWKDAKPAYDAIRQTALDLMPLVNK
;
A
#
# COMPACT_ATOMS: atom_id res chain seq x y z
N MET A 1 -30.43 -29.65 4.59
CA MET A 1 -29.97 -28.46 3.84
C MET A 1 -29.99 -27.31 4.84
N GLU A 2 -29.01 -27.29 5.74
CA GLU A 2 -28.80 -26.15 6.63
C GLU A 2 -28.13 -25.04 5.83
N GLN A 3 -28.62 -23.83 6.04
CA GLN A 3 -28.21 -22.61 5.37
C GLN A 3 -26.74 -22.32 5.71
N PHE A 4 -25.89 -22.39 4.69
CA PHE A 4 -24.56 -21.81 4.70
C PHE A 4 -24.69 -20.28 4.67
N GLU A 5 -25.02 -19.66 5.81
CA GLU A 5 -24.73 -18.25 6.09
C GLU A 5 -23.39 -18.16 6.82
N GLY A 6 -22.36 -18.73 6.20
CA GLY A 6 -20.97 -18.36 6.48
C GLY A 6 -20.61 -17.25 5.50
N ASN A 7 -19.99 -16.18 5.99
CA ASN A 7 -19.36 -15.14 5.16
C ASN A 7 -18.70 -15.81 3.95
N LEU A 8 -19.27 -15.64 2.75
CA LEU A 8 -18.83 -16.35 1.55
C LEU A 8 -17.45 -15.81 1.17
N GLU A 9 -16.39 -16.36 1.75
CA GLU A 9 -15.04 -16.21 1.23
C GLU A 9 -15.01 -16.88 -0.14
N LEU A 10 -15.22 -16.08 -1.18
CA LEU A 10 -15.17 -16.55 -2.55
C LEU A 10 -13.73 -16.93 -2.88
N GLU A 11 -13.51 -18.18 -3.30
CA GLU A 11 -12.17 -18.79 -3.45
C GLU A 11 -11.19 -18.02 -4.37
N GLY A 12 -11.70 -17.13 -5.23
CA GLY A 12 -10.92 -16.29 -6.15
C GLY A 12 -10.67 -14.86 -5.67
N GLN A 13 -11.13 -14.47 -4.48
CA GLN A 13 -10.97 -13.11 -3.95
C GLN A 13 -9.81 -13.01 -2.95
N VAL A 14 -9.39 -11.77 -2.69
CA VAL A 14 -8.52 -11.43 -1.57
C VAL A 14 -9.17 -11.90 -0.27
N ARG A 15 -8.42 -12.67 0.50
CA ARG A 15 -8.82 -13.21 1.80
C ARG A 15 -7.85 -12.80 2.89
N LEU A 16 -8.19 -13.07 4.14
CA LEU A 16 -7.28 -12.86 5.26
C LEU A 16 -6.08 -13.81 5.19
N PRO A 17 -4.91 -13.41 5.72
CA PRO A 17 -3.80 -14.34 5.91
C PRO A 17 -4.18 -15.51 6.81
N THR A 18 -3.57 -16.65 6.53
CA THR A 18 -3.67 -17.90 7.29
C THR A 18 -2.45 -18.13 8.19
N VAL A 19 -1.35 -17.44 7.91
CA VAL A 19 -0.13 -17.48 8.73
C VAL A 19 -0.23 -16.50 9.90
N GLU A 20 0.44 -16.84 10.99
CA GLU A 20 0.54 -15.99 12.18
C GLU A 20 1.81 -15.11 12.15
N GLY A 21 1.92 -14.17 13.09
CA GLY A 21 3.13 -13.38 13.30
C GLY A 21 3.34 -12.23 12.30
N LEU A 22 2.32 -11.88 11.51
CA LEU A 22 2.33 -10.63 10.76
C LEU A 22 2.29 -9.43 11.73
N PRO A 23 3.08 -8.36 11.48
CA PRO A 23 3.08 -7.16 12.32
C PRO A 23 1.70 -6.52 12.50
N GLU A 24 1.46 -5.94 13.69
CA GLU A 24 0.23 -5.20 13.99
C GLU A 24 0.26 -3.78 13.38
N GLY A 25 -0.92 -3.14 13.29
CA GLY A 25 -1.10 -1.82 12.66
C GLY A 25 -1.21 -1.87 11.13
N PHE A 26 -1.57 -3.04 10.59
CA PHE A 26 -1.78 -3.22 9.16
C PHE A 26 -3.03 -4.05 8.89
N THR A 27 -3.75 -3.68 7.83
CA THR A 27 -4.74 -4.55 7.20
C THR A 27 -4.03 -5.45 6.18
N TYR A 28 -4.32 -6.75 6.20
CA TYR A 28 -3.70 -7.71 5.30
C TYR A 28 -4.72 -8.37 4.35
N GLY A 29 -4.26 -8.69 3.16
CA GLY A 29 -5.02 -9.38 2.14
C GLY A 29 -4.11 -10.32 1.37
N VAL A 30 -4.60 -11.52 1.05
CA VAL A 30 -3.80 -12.56 0.42
C VAL A 30 -4.54 -13.14 -0.76
N THR A 31 -3.80 -13.45 -1.84
CA THR A 31 -4.28 -14.32 -2.91
C THR A 31 -3.37 -15.53 -3.06
N ARG A 32 -3.94 -16.67 -3.47
CA ARG A 32 -3.20 -17.88 -3.86
C ARG A 32 -2.13 -18.33 -2.85
N TYR A 33 -2.47 -18.28 -1.56
CA TYR A 33 -1.59 -18.71 -0.46
C TYR A 33 -0.22 -18.00 -0.45
N ALA A 34 -0.15 -16.73 -0.88
CA ALA A 34 1.09 -15.96 -0.91
C ALA A 34 1.78 -15.89 0.46
N ASP A 35 0.99 -15.81 1.52
CA ASP A 35 1.42 -15.85 2.92
C ASP A 35 2.11 -17.18 3.28
N VAL A 36 1.51 -18.31 2.92
CA VAL A 36 2.10 -19.65 3.14
C VAL A 36 3.36 -19.84 2.30
N ILE A 37 3.38 -19.35 1.06
CA ILE A 37 4.56 -19.39 0.19
C ILE A 37 5.70 -18.59 0.83
N LEU A 38 5.42 -17.38 1.32
CA LEU A 38 6.40 -16.56 2.03
C LEU A 38 6.91 -17.27 3.29
N GLU A 39 6.02 -17.75 4.15
CA GLU A 39 6.40 -18.40 5.41
C GLU A 39 7.20 -19.69 5.20
N ARG A 40 6.79 -20.55 4.27
CA ARG A 40 7.32 -21.91 4.14
C ARG A 40 8.44 -22.04 3.11
N ALA A 41 8.33 -21.36 1.98
CA ALA A 41 9.29 -21.46 0.90
C ALA A 41 10.34 -20.34 0.93
N PHE A 42 10.00 -19.15 1.45
CA PHE A 42 10.90 -17.99 1.53
C PHE A 42 10.98 -17.39 2.95
N PRO A 43 11.17 -18.20 4.02
CA PRO A 43 11.08 -17.73 5.40
C PRO A 43 12.03 -16.57 5.71
N ASP A 44 13.22 -16.53 5.09
CA ASP A 44 14.15 -15.43 5.28
C ASP A 44 13.63 -14.12 4.66
N ARG A 45 13.00 -14.19 3.48
CA ARG A 45 12.39 -13.00 2.86
C ARG A 45 11.17 -12.54 3.64
N PHE A 46 10.41 -13.48 4.18
CA PHE A 46 9.27 -13.16 5.02
C PHE A 46 9.70 -12.45 6.31
N ARG A 47 10.72 -12.96 7.00
CA ARG A 47 11.29 -12.29 8.20
C ARG A 47 11.87 -10.91 7.89
N ASP A 48 12.53 -10.74 6.75
CA ASP A 48 13.02 -9.43 6.32
C ASP A 48 11.86 -8.43 6.16
N LEU A 49 10.76 -8.86 5.51
CA LEU A 49 9.55 -8.06 5.34
C LEU A 49 8.89 -7.72 6.69
N GLN A 50 8.72 -8.72 7.57
CA GLN A 50 8.17 -8.51 8.92
C GLN A 50 9.00 -7.48 9.69
N GLY A 51 10.33 -7.63 9.70
CA GLY A 51 11.22 -6.70 10.37
C GLY A 51 11.20 -5.29 9.76
N ALA A 52 11.05 -5.16 8.44
CA ALA A 52 10.91 -3.86 7.80
C ALA A 52 9.58 -3.17 8.17
N LEU A 53 8.48 -3.93 8.21
CA LEU A 53 7.16 -3.45 8.62
C LEU A 53 7.10 -3.09 10.11
N ASP A 54 7.72 -3.89 11.00
CA ASP A 54 7.82 -3.60 12.42
C ASP A 54 8.52 -2.27 12.72
N ARG A 55 9.52 -1.92 11.90
CA ARG A 55 10.25 -0.64 12.01
C ARG A 55 9.61 0.49 11.22
N PHE A 56 8.54 0.21 10.46
CA PHE A 56 7.88 1.22 9.65
C PHE A 56 6.99 2.11 10.52
N SER A 57 7.51 3.26 10.91
CA SER A 57 6.74 4.26 11.65
C SER A 57 7.00 5.67 11.08
N PRO A 58 6.20 6.11 10.10
CA PRO A 58 6.24 7.49 9.63
C PRO A 58 5.56 8.43 10.63
N THR A 59 6.04 9.67 10.73
CA THR A 59 5.37 10.69 11.55
C THR A 59 4.21 11.34 10.78
N LEU A 60 3.21 11.85 11.51
CA LEU A 60 2.13 12.64 10.89
C LEU A 60 2.67 13.85 10.11
N ASP A 61 3.78 14.45 10.56
CA ASP A 61 4.41 15.55 9.83
C ASP A 61 5.01 15.12 8.49
N GLU A 62 5.65 13.94 8.42
CA GLU A 62 6.08 13.36 7.14
C GLU A 62 4.90 13.15 6.19
N LEU A 63 3.73 12.80 6.71
CA LEU A 63 2.49 12.68 5.95
C LEU A 63 1.96 14.05 5.49
N ARG A 64 2.24 15.14 6.20
CA ARG A 64 1.76 16.50 5.87
C ARG A 64 2.66 17.20 4.86
N VAL A 65 3.97 16.96 4.88
CA VAL A 65 4.93 17.63 3.97
C VAL A 65 4.62 17.34 2.49
N GLY A 66 4.48 18.41 1.68
CA GLY A 66 4.19 18.31 0.24
C GLY A 66 5.32 17.67 -0.58
N GLY A 67 4.96 16.89 -1.60
CA GLY A 67 5.87 16.03 -2.35
C GLY A 67 6.42 16.59 -3.66
N GLY A 68 7.61 16.07 -4.00
CA GLY A 68 8.26 16.05 -5.30
C GLY A 68 9.29 14.91 -5.24
N GLY A 69 8.98 13.77 -5.86
CA GLY A 69 9.74 12.51 -5.72
C GLY A 69 9.16 11.54 -4.67
N ARG A 70 9.88 10.43 -4.44
CA ARG A 70 9.55 9.37 -3.47
C ARG A 70 9.58 9.95 -2.05
N THR A 71 8.54 9.70 -1.23
CA THR A 71 8.45 10.27 0.12
C THR A 71 9.54 9.70 1.03
N VAL A 72 9.94 10.47 2.06
CA VAL A 72 11.08 10.14 2.93
C VAL A 72 10.88 8.79 3.63
N PHE A 73 9.69 8.53 4.16
CA PHE A 73 9.39 7.27 4.83
C PHE A 73 9.29 6.08 3.88
N VAL A 74 8.85 6.26 2.62
CA VAL A 74 8.89 5.19 1.61
C VAL A 74 10.36 4.84 1.32
N ARG A 75 11.22 5.85 1.16
CA ARG A 75 12.66 5.62 1.02
C ARG A 75 13.26 4.94 2.26
N ARG A 76 12.84 5.32 3.47
CA ARG A 76 13.28 4.69 4.73
C ARG A 76 12.90 3.21 4.76
N PHE A 77 11.69 2.86 4.30
CA PHE A 77 11.28 1.47 4.16
C PHE A 77 12.17 0.70 3.16
N ASP A 78 12.36 1.25 1.97
CA ASP A 78 13.23 0.65 0.94
C ASP A 78 14.65 0.42 1.44
N ASP A 79 15.24 1.42 2.10
CA ASP A 79 16.59 1.36 2.65
C ASP A 79 16.68 0.28 3.74
N SER A 80 15.62 0.11 4.55
CA SER A 80 15.57 -0.95 5.57
C SER A 80 15.66 -2.38 5.00
N LEU A 81 15.17 -2.60 3.78
CA LEU A 81 15.33 -3.86 3.06
C LEU A 81 16.69 -3.93 2.35
N ARG A 82 17.06 -2.85 1.65
CA ARG A 82 18.30 -2.76 0.85
C ARG A 82 19.57 -2.91 1.69
N GLU A 83 19.52 -2.57 2.96
CA GLU A 83 20.63 -2.70 3.91
C GLU A 83 20.81 -4.12 4.46
N ILE A 84 19.86 -5.02 4.21
CA ILE A 84 19.98 -6.42 4.65
C ILE A 84 21.07 -7.13 3.86
N VAL A 85 22.06 -7.64 4.58
CA VAL A 85 23.23 -8.34 4.06
C VAL A 85 23.29 -9.74 4.66
N THR A 86 23.43 -10.74 3.79
CA THR A 86 23.66 -12.14 4.17
C THR A 86 24.92 -12.62 3.44
N ASP A 87 25.84 -13.23 4.17
CA ASP A 87 27.14 -13.70 3.66
C ASP A 87 27.89 -12.63 2.82
N GLY A 88 27.85 -11.38 3.29
CA GLY A 88 28.51 -10.24 2.64
C GLY A 88 27.85 -9.75 1.35
N ARG A 89 26.64 -10.21 1.02
CA ARG A 89 25.89 -9.79 -0.18
C ARG A 89 24.54 -9.17 0.18
N LYS A 90 24.17 -8.12 -0.55
CA LYS A 90 22.83 -7.52 -0.48
C LYS A 90 21.82 -8.42 -1.18
N LEU A 91 20.73 -8.73 -0.50
CA LEU A 91 19.67 -9.59 -1.03
C LEU A 91 18.49 -8.83 -1.63
N TRP A 92 18.36 -7.55 -1.29
CA TRP A 92 17.31 -6.66 -1.77
C TRP A 92 17.88 -5.50 -2.57
N GLY A 93 17.10 -5.03 -3.54
CA GLY A 93 17.36 -3.78 -4.24
C GLY A 93 16.39 -3.56 -5.38
N SER A 94 16.38 -2.35 -5.94
CA SER A 94 15.56 -2.06 -7.11
C SER A 94 16.06 -2.85 -8.32
N ARG A 95 15.14 -3.30 -9.15
CA ARG A 95 15.48 -4.21 -10.26
C ARG A 95 14.58 -4.00 -11.46
N ASN A 96 15.22 -3.78 -12.61
CA ASN A 96 14.57 -3.98 -13.90
C ASN A 96 14.86 -5.40 -14.36
N ILE A 97 13.82 -6.20 -14.57
CA ILE A 97 13.95 -7.56 -15.09
C ILE A 97 13.59 -7.55 -16.58
N THR A 98 14.44 -8.15 -17.40
CA THR A 98 14.22 -8.29 -18.84
C THR A 98 13.83 -9.72 -19.15
N ILE A 99 12.71 -9.91 -19.83
CA ILE A 99 12.27 -11.20 -20.34
C ILE A 99 12.76 -11.32 -21.78
N GLU A 100 13.57 -12.33 -22.07
CA GLU A 100 14.04 -12.66 -23.42
C GLU A 100 13.56 -14.06 -23.78
N LYS A 101 12.83 -14.20 -24.89
CA LYS A 101 12.34 -15.47 -25.42
C LYS A 101 13.16 -15.83 -26.65
N GLN A 102 13.62 -17.07 -26.69
CA GLN A 102 14.39 -17.61 -27.81
C GLN A 102 13.66 -18.83 -28.37
N MET A 103 13.65 -18.98 -29.69
CA MET A 103 13.15 -20.17 -30.37
C MET A 103 14.25 -20.76 -31.21
N GLY A 104 14.26 -22.08 -31.35
CA GLY A 104 15.32 -22.78 -32.01
C GLY A 104 14.96 -24.21 -32.38
N PHE A 105 15.76 -24.79 -33.24
CA PHE A 105 15.74 -26.21 -33.57
C PHE A 105 17.10 -26.81 -33.23
N ASP A 106 17.12 -27.90 -32.47
CA ASP A 106 18.29 -28.77 -32.25
C ASP A 106 19.64 -28.06 -31.98
N GLY A 107 19.63 -27.03 -31.12
CA GLY A 107 20.83 -26.33 -30.66
C GLY A 107 21.01 -24.91 -31.23
N ASP A 108 20.41 -24.62 -32.38
CA ASP A 108 20.40 -23.29 -32.97
C ASP A 108 19.22 -22.48 -32.44
N HIS A 109 19.49 -21.40 -31.71
CA HIS A 109 18.47 -20.55 -31.10
C HIS A 109 18.59 -19.11 -31.62
N ALA A 110 17.45 -18.47 -31.85
CA ALA A 110 17.36 -17.06 -32.20
C ALA A 110 16.39 -16.35 -31.23
N PRO A 111 16.71 -15.11 -30.79
CA PRO A 111 15.79 -14.32 -30.00
C PRO A 111 14.57 -13.93 -30.83
N ILE A 112 13.39 -14.17 -30.28
CA ILE A 112 12.10 -13.83 -30.91
C ILE A 112 11.38 -12.70 -30.18
N SER A 113 11.77 -12.41 -28.93
CA SER A 113 11.24 -11.31 -28.14
C SER A 113 12.25 -10.93 -27.06
N LYS A 114 12.40 -9.63 -26.81
CA LYS A 114 13.17 -9.09 -25.69
C LYS A 114 12.46 -7.85 -25.16
N VAL A 115 11.89 -7.96 -23.98
CA VAL A 115 11.08 -6.91 -23.36
C VAL A 115 11.62 -6.61 -21.98
N ARG A 116 11.91 -5.34 -21.72
CA ARG A 116 12.25 -4.86 -20.38
C ARG A 116 10.96 -4.57 -19.62
N GLY A 117 10.78 -5.21 -18.47
CA GLY A 117 9.66 -4.95 -17.57
C GLY A 117 9.78 -3.61 -16.86
N HIS A 118 8.78 -3.30 -16.03
CA HIS A 118 8.87 -2.14 -15.14
C HIS A 118 9.93 -2.38 -14.05
N GLU A 119 10.51 -1.29 -13.53
CA GLU A 119 11.41 -1.39 -12.39
C GLU A 119 10.60 -1.77 -11.16
N ILE A 120 11.02 -2.83 -10.47
CA ILE A 120 10.50 -3.19 -9.16
C ILE A 120 11.23 -2.36 -8.12
N ASP A 121 10.48 -1.70 -7.25
CA ASP A 121 11.03 -0.89 -6.16
C ASP A 121 12.01 -1.69 -5.29
N MET A 122 11.57 -2.86 -4.81
CA MET A 122 12.38 -3.80 -4.05
C MET A 122 12.19 -5.23 -4.54
N PHE A 123 13.26 -5.83 -5.05
CA PHE A 123 13.29 -7.25 -5.40
C PHE A 123 14.23 -7.99 -4.46
N GLY A 124 13.67 -8.91 -3.67
CA GLY A 124 14.38 -9.81 -2.78
C GLY A 124 14.70 -11.12 -3.49
N PHE A 125 15.96 -11.52 -3.51
CA PHE A 125 16.36 -12.79 -4.10
C PHE A 125 15.81 -13.99 -3.33
N GLY A 126 15.41 -15.05 -4.03
CA GLY A 126 15.02 -16.31 -3.39
C GLY A 126 16.14 -16.89 -2.51
N SER A 127 17.38 -16.82 -3.00
CA SER A 127 18.60 -17.07 -2.24
C SER A 127 19.82 -16.42 -2.93
N ILE A 128 20.97 -16.36 -2.25
CA ILE A 128 22.23 -15.84 -2.82
C ILE A 128 22.65 -16.61 -4.08
N GLY A 129 22.50 -17.94 -4.09
CA GLY A 129 22.93 -18.80 -5.18
C GLY A 129 21.87 -19.01 -6.27
N ARG A 130 20.59 -18.80 -5.93
CA ARG A 130 19.45 -18.88 -6.85
C ARG A 130 18.56 -17.67 -6.62
N PRO A 131 18.80 -16.56 -7.35
CA PRO A 131 18.04 -15.33 -7.18
C PRO A 131 16.55 -15.47 -7.50
N PHE A 132 16.21 -16.40 -8.39
CA PHE A 132 14.85 -16.64 -8.87
C PHE A 132 14.29 -18.00 -8.41
N PRO A 133 12.96 -18.09 -8.17
CA PRO A 133 12.05 -16.95 -8.10
C PRO A 133 12.33 -16.12 -6.84
N GLY A 134 12.13 -14.80 -6.93
CA GLY A 134 12.30 -13.86 -5.82
C GLY A 134 10.98 -13.25 -5.36
N ILE A 135 11.06 -12.32 -4.42
CA ILE A 135 9.90 -11.59 -3.87
C ILE A 135 9.95 -10.16 -4.39
N ALA A 136 8.91 -9.72 -5.08
CA ALA A 136 8.79 -8.35 -5.59
C ALA A 136 7.92 -7.52 -4.65
N VAL A 137 8.35 -6.32 -4.29
CA VAL A 137 7.65 -5.44 -3.35
C VAL A 137 7.52 -4.06 -3.98
N GLU A 138 6.30 -3.54 -4.03
CA GLU A 138 5.96 -2.20 -4.49
C GLU A 138 5.24 -1.45 -3.37
N MET A 139 5.71 -0.24 -3.05
CA MET A 139 5.06 0.62 -2.06
C MET A 139 4.39 1.81 -2.74
N GLU A 140 3.07 1.75 -2.78
CA GLU A 140 2.21 2.71 -3.47
C GLU A 140 1.53 3.64 -2.45
N TRP A 141 2.13 4.82 -2.21
CA TRP A 141 1.67 5.76 -1.19
C TRP A 141 0.64 6.79 -1.69
N ASN A 142 0.95 7.60 -2.70
CA ASN A 142 0.08 8.68 -3.17
C ASN A 142 0.20 8.93 -4.67
N ASN A 143 0.47 7.87 -5.42
CA ASN A 143 0.59 7.93 -6.87
C ASN A 143 -0.81 7.89 -7.50
N LYS A 144 -0.91 8.10 -8.81
CA LYS A 144 -2.19 8.00 -9.53
C LYS A 144 -2.57 6.54 -9.75
N ASP A 145 -3.87 6.27 -9.84
CA ASP A 145 -4.45 4.94 -10.04
C ASP A 145 -3.78 4.01 -11.09
N PRO A 146 -3.27 4.48 -12.27
CA PRO A 146 -2.66 3.59 -13.26
C PRO A 146 -1.41 2.83 -12.77
N PHE A 147 -0.86 3.20 -11.61
CA PHE A 147 0.33 2.57 -11.04
C PHE A 147 0.03 1.14 -10.56
N PHE A 148 -1.12 0.91 -9.90
CA PHE A 148 -1.53 -0.45 -9.52
C PHE A 148 -1.65 -1.38 -10.73
N ASP A 149 -2.30 -0.92 -11.80
CA ASP A 149 -2.49 -1.75 -12.99
C ASP A 149 -1.14 -2.13 -13.64
N ARG A 150 -0.21 -1.17 -13.70
CA ARG A 150 1.17 -1.39 -14.19
C ARG A 150 1.90 -2.44 -13.36
N ASP A 151 1.88 -2.30 -12.03
CA ASP A 151 2.65 -3.16 -11.12
C ASP A 151 2.07 -4.57 -11.08
N LEU A 152 0.74 -4.69 -11.04
CA LEU A 152 0.04 -5.96 -11.11
C LEU A 152 0.29 -6.71 -12.42
N ILE A 153 0.30 -6.00 -13.56
CA ILE A 153 0.67 -6.60 -14.87
C ILE A 153 2.14 -7.04 -14.87
N ASN A 154 3.03 -6.26 -14.27
CA ASN A 154 4.45 -6.61 -14.17
C ASN A 154 4.66 -7.87 -13.31
N PHE A 155 3.99 -7.96 -12.15
CA PHE A 155 4.01 -9.13 -11.28
C PHE A 155 3.48 -10.38 -11.99
N GLN A 156 2.38 -10.26 -12.73
CA GLN A 156 1.83 -11.36 -13.51
C GLN A 156 2.86 -11.89 -14.53
N ALA A 157 3.42 -11.00 -15.35
CA ALA A 157 4.37 -11.37 -16.39
C ALA A 157 5.63 -12.02 -15.80
N LEU A 158 6.15 -11.48 -14.70
CA LEU A 158 7.35 -12.00 -14.05
C LEU A 158 7.12 -13.31 -13.30
N HIS A 159 5.94 -13.51 -12.73
CA HIS A 159 5.58 -14.80 -12.12
C HIS A 159 5.44 -15.89 -13.17
N HIS A 160 4.77 -15.59 -14.29
CA HIS A 160 4.60 -16.53 -15.40
C HIS A 160 5.95 -17.03 -15.95
N GLU A 161 6.98 -16.17 -15.99
CA GLU A 161 8.33 -16.55 -16.44
C GLU A 161 9.22 -17.10 -15.30
N GLY A 162 8.68 -17.30 -14.09
CA GLY A 162 9.40 -17.89 -12.94
C GLY A 162 10.37 -16.94 -12.23
N ALA A 163 10.31 -15.63 -12.51
CA ALA A 163 11.16 -14.63 -11.87
C ALA A 163 10.63 -14.19 -10.50
N VAL A 164 9.31 -14.15 -10.31
CA VAL A 164 8.67 -13.74 -9.06
C VAL A 164 7.89 -14.91 -8.46
N ALA A 165 8.09 -15.22 -7.19
CA ALA A 165 7.28 -16.19 -6.45
C ALA A 165 6.03 -15.51 -5.86
N VAL A 166 6.21 -14.34 -5.25
CA VAL A 166 5.16 -13.54 -4.63
C VAL A 166 5.37 -12.07 -4.95
N GLY A 167 4.30 -11.40 -5.36
CA GLY A 167 4.23 -9.94 -5.41
C GLY A 167 3.67 -9.39 -4.09
N VAL A 168 4.27 -8.33 -3.57
CA VAL A 168 3.83 -7.65 -2.36
C VAL A 168 3.46 -6.22 -2.73
N VAL A 169 2.24 -5.80 -2.40
CA VAL A 169 1.79 -4.42 -2.58
C VAL A 169 1.54 -3.81 -1.22
N ILE A 170 2.25 -2.73 -0.90
CA ILE A 170 2.04 -1.96 0.32
C ILE A 170 1.38 -0.64 -0.05
N THR A 171 0.29 -0.28 0.60
CA THR A 171 -0.44 0.97 0.35
C THR A 171 -1.07 1.52 1.62
N ARG A 172 -1.81 2.62 1.53
CA ARG A 172 -2.62 3.13 2.65
C ARG A 172 -3.80 2.19 2.90
N GLY A 173 -3.96 1.77 4.15
CA GLY A 173 -5.09 0.98 4.62
C GLY A 173 -6.40 1.77 4.61
N PRO A 174 -7.55 1.09 4.68
CA PRO A 174 -8.86 1.72 4.71
C PRO A 174 -9.03 2.71 5.86
N GLU A 175 -8.61 2.38 7.09
CA GLU A 175 -8.85 3.25 8.24
C GLU A 175 -7.96 4.49 8.16
N LEU A 176 -6.68 4.30 7.83
CA LEU A 176 -5.77 5.42 7.61
C LEU A 176 -6.26 6.34 6.49
N GLN A 177 -6.70 5.79 5.36
CA GLN A 177 -7.20 6.57 4.23
C GLN A 177 -8.46 7.36 4.62
N ASN A 178 -9.39 6.73 5.33
CA ASN A 178 -10.60 7.37 5.82
C ASN A 178 -10.27 8.50 6.79
N LEU A 179 -9.31 8.30 7.69
CA LEU A 179 -8.86 9.31 8.63
C LEU A 179 -8.22 10.52 7.93
N ILE A 180 -7.28 10.31 7.01
CA ILE A 180 -6.44 11.41 6.49
C ILE A 180 -7.05 12.16 5.30
N SER A 181 -7.98 11.56 4.56
CA SER A 181 -8.54 12.12 3.31
C SER A 181 -9.28 13.45 3.46
N GLY A 182 -9.95 13.67 4.60
CA GLY A 182 -10.65 14.91 4.94
C GLY A 182 -9.90 15.79 5.93
N VAL A 183 -8.68 15.42 6.30
CA VAL A 183 -7.92 16.04 7.39
C VAL A 183 -6.65 16.68 6.84
N ILE A 184 -5.83 15.93 6.10
CA ILE A 184 -4.53 16.41 5.63
C ILE A 184 -4.68 17.21 4.33
N ARG A 185 -4.33 18.49 4.39
CA ARG A 185 -4.45 19.44 3.27
C ARG A 185 -3.21 19.48 2.39
N SER A 186 -3.41 19.73 1.10
CA SER A 186 -2.36 20.07 0.15
C SER A 186 -2.08 21.58 0.19
N ARG A 187 -0.93 21.98 -0.38
CA ARG A 187 -0.54 23.39 -0.50
C ARG A 187 -1.50 24.19 -1.37
N ASP A 188 -2.12 23.54 -2.34
CA ASP A 188 -3.05 24.15 -3.29
C ASP A 188 -4.45 24.34 -2.69
N GLY A 189 -4.60 24.14 -1.37
CA GLY A 189 -5.83 24.37 -0.63
C GLY A 189 -6.82 23.21 -0.63
N GLY A 190 -6.56 22.15 -1.42
CA GLY A 190 -7.35 20.91 -1.43
C GLY A 190 -6.93 19.91 -0.36
N PHE A 191 -7.48 18.70 -0.44
CA PHE A 191 -7.02 17.56 0.36
C PHE A 191 -5.91 16.79 -0.36
N LYS A 192 -4.88 16.38 0.38
CA LYS A 192 -3.70 15.72 -0.18
C LYS A 192 -4.00 14.29 -0.63
N TYR A 193 -4.89 13.61 0.09
CA TYR A 193 -5.16 12.18 -0.01
C TYR A 193 -6.55 11.91 -0.55
N GLY A 194 -6.78 12.28 -1.81
CA GLY A 194 -8.07 12.13 -2.47
C GLY A 194 -8.31 10.73 -3.04
N SER A 195 -9.54 10.51 -3.51
CA SER A 195 -10.00 9.24 -4.09
C SER A 195 -9.32 8.85 -5.41
N SER A 196 -8.54 9.74 -6.03
CA SER A 196 -7.82 9.49 -7.30
C SER A 196 -6.37 9.01 -7.11
N SER A 197 -6.00 8.68 -5.87
CA SER A 197 -4.66 8.24 -5.50
C SER A 197 -4.68 6.78 -5.04
N THR A 198 -3.53 6.10 -5.06
CA THR A 198 -3.42 4.68 -4.69
C THR A 198 -3.69 4.41 -3.21
N HIS A 199 -4.71 3.59 -2.89
CA HIS A 199 -5.08 3.15 -1.54
C HIS A 199 -5.80 1.79 -1.60
N TRP A 200 -6.01 1.17 -0.44
CA TRP A 200 -6.62 -0.16 -0.30
C TRP A 200 -7.90 -0.36 -1.11
N GLU A 201 -8.89 0.55 -0.98
CA GLU A 201 -10.18 0.44 -1.67
C GLU A 201 -10.07 0.52 -3.20
N LYS A 202 -8.94 1.01 -3.74
CA LYS A 202 -8.64 0.97 -5.17
C LYS A 202 -7.92 -0.29 -5.60
N LEU A 203 -7.12 -0.86 -4.71
CA LEU A 203 -6.34 -2.06 -4.96
C LEU A 203 -7.24 -3.30 -4.99
N ILE A 204 -8.10 -3.46 -3.97
CA ILE A 204 -8.90 -4.69 -3.79
C ILE A 204 -9.79 -5.02 -4.98
N PRO A 205 -10.58 -4.07 -5.56
CA PRO A 205 -11.39 -4.38 -6.73
C PRO A 205 -10.56 -4.81 -7.95
N ARG A 206 -9.34 -4.27 -8.12
CA ARG A 206 -8.44 -4.62 -9.23
C ARG A 206 -7.90 -6.03 -9.07
N VAL A 207 -7.43 -6.38 -7.88
CA VAL A 207 -6.94 -7.74 -7.59
C VAL A 207 -8.08 -8.75 -7.72
N ASN A 208 -9.25 -8.45 -7.16
CA ASN A 208 -10.44 -9.32 -7.25
C ASN A 208 -10.98 -9.45 -8.69
N LEU A 209 -10.77 -8.46 -9.55
CA LEU A 209 -11.08 -8.55 -10.98
C LEU A 209 -10.10 -9.45 -11.75
N GLY A 210 -8.99 -9.85 -11.15
CA GLY A 210 -7.95 -10.69 -11.75
C GLY A 210 -6.62 -9.97 -11.98
N GLY A 211 -6.46 -8.74 -11.49
CA GLY A 211 -5.18 -8.04 -11.48
C GLY A 211 -4.10 -8.85 -10.75
N GLY A 212 -2.91 -8.95 -11.36
CA GLY A 212 -1.84 -9.84 -10.90
C GLY A 212 -1.88 -11.23 -11.54
N GLY A 213 -2.95 -11.55 -12.28
CA GLY A 213 -3.10 -12.84 -12.96
C GLY A 213 -2.94 -14.01 -12.00
N GLU A 214 -2.07 -14.96 -12.33
CA GLU A 214 -1.78 -16.12 -11.47
C GLU A 214 -0.73 -15.86 -10.38
N CYS A 215 -0.11 -14.68 -10.34
CA CYS A 215 0.88 -14.34 -9.32
C CYS A 215 0.23 -14.36 -7.92
N PRO A 216 0.78 -15.10 -6.94
CA PRO A 216 0.40 -14.97 -5.55
C PRO A 216 0.74 -13.57 -5.03
N LEU A 217 -0.23 -12.93 -4.38
CA LEU A 217 -0.08 -11.57 -3.86
C LEU A 217 -0.28 -11.51 -2.35
N LEU A 218 0.63 -10.80 -1.67
CA LEU A 218 0.43 -10.28 -0.32
C LEU A 218 0.14 -8.78 -0.41
N LEU A 219 -1.02 -8.36 0.06
CA LEU A 219 -1.47 -6.97 0.08
C LEU A 219 -1.42 -6.46 1.52
N ILE A 220 -0.88 -5.27 1.70
CA ILE A 220 -0.66 -4.67 3.01
C ILE A 220 -1.18 -3.23 2.99
N GLY A 221 -2.18 -2.94 3.82
CA GLY A 221 -2.69 -1.60 4.08
C GLY A 221 -2.11 -1.07 5.39
N ILE A 222 -1.38 0.04 5.33
CA ILE A 222 -0.86 0.74 6.51
C ILE A 222 -2.03 1.39 7.26
N GLU A 223 -2.17 1.10 8.55
CA GLU A 223 -3.22 1.66 9.41
C GLU A 223 -2.71 2.76 10.36
N PRO A 224 -3.60 3.55 10.98
CA PRO A 224 -3.23 4.70 11.83
C PRO A 224 -2.20 4.40 12.90
N GLU A 225 -2.21 3.20 13.49
CA GLU A 225 -1.31 2.79 14.57
C GLU A 225 0.17 2.81 14.19
N ARG A 226 0.48 2.77 12.88
CA ARG A 226 1.86 2.90 12.40
C ARG A 226 2.34 4.34 12.32
N ILE A 227 1.45 5.31 12.41
CA ILE A 227 1.78 6.72 12.21
C ILE A 227 2.06 7.38 13.57
N GLU A 228 3.27 7.89 13.77
CA GLU A 228 3.60 8.60 15.01
C GLU A 228 2.89 9.97 15.07
N GLY A 229 2.20 10.24 16.19
CA GLY A 229 1.46 11.49 16.40
C GLY A 229 0.13 11.58 15.65
N ILE A 230 -0.45 10.44 15.28
CA ILE A 230 -1.72 10.34 14.55
C ILE A 230 -2.94 10.88 15.32
N GLU A 231 -2.82 11.00 16.63
CA GLU A 231 -3.82 11.49 17.58
C GLU A 231 -4.30 12.89 17.20
N LEU A 232 -3.39 13.74 16.70
CA LEU A 232 -3.76 15.06 16.19
C LEU A 232 -4.70 14.96 14.99
N ALA A 233 -4.54 13.96 14.11
CA ALA A 233 -5.45 13.77 12.99
C ALA A 233 -6.83 13.29 13.46
N TYR A 234 -6.90 12.47 14.51
CA TYR A 234 -8.17 12.07 15.14
C TYR A 234 -8.88 13.25 15.79
N GLU A 235 -8.17 14.09 16.53
CA GLU A 235 -8.73 15.30 17.14
C GLU A 235 -9.31 16.24 16.07
N VAL A 236 -8.54 16.52 15.01
CA VAL A 236 -9.01 17.36 13.90
C VAL A 236 -10.19 16.71 13.19
N ARG A 237 -10.18 15.39 12.96
CA ARG A 237 -11.31 14.67 12.37
C ARG A 237 -12.58 14.84 13.21
N ALA A 238 -12.50 14.61 14.52
CA ALA A 238 -13.65 14.73 15.41
C ALA A 238 -14.28 16.14 15.37
N MET A 239 -13.45 17.19 15.34
CA MET A 239 -13.95 18.56 15.20
C MET A 239 -14.60 18.82 13.84
N LEU A 240 -14.04 18.27 12.76
CA LEU A 240 -14.63 18.39 11.44
C LEU A 240 -15.97 17.64 11.34
N ASP A 241 -16.05 16.47 11.95
CA ASP A 241 -17.28 15.68 12.01
C ASP A 241 -18.35 16.41 12.84
N GLU A 242 -18.00 17.04 13.97
CA GLU A 242 -18.90 17.92 14.74
C GLU A 242 -19.43 19.08 13.89
N ALA A 243 -18.56 19.71 13.10
CA ALA A 243 -18.99 20.78 12.19
C ALA A 243 -19.93 20.25 11.09
N ASP A 244 -19.66 19.07 10.53
CA ASP A 244 -20.49 18.46 9.50
C ASP A 244 -21.85 18.01 10.08
N ASP A 245 -21.89 17.50 11.32
CA ASP A 245 -23.10 17.18 12.07
C ASP A 245 -23.93 18.43 12.37
N LEU A 246 -23.30 19.52 12.83
CA LEU A 246 -23.97 20.81 13.00
C LEU A 246 -24.57 21.29 11.67
N LYS A 247 -23.85 21.13 10.57
CA LYS A 247 -24.35 21.51 9.24
C LYS A 247 -25.49 20.63 8.75
N ALA A 248 -25.52 19.35 9.10
CA ALA A 248 -26.63 18.46 8.79
C ALA A 248 -27.87 18.79 9.64
N ASN A 249 -27.67 19.08 10.92
CA ASN A 249 -28.73 19.15 11.94
C ASN A 249 -28.96 20.56 12.50
N TRP A 250 -28.49 21.62 11.83
CA TRP A 250 -28.54 23.00 12.34
C TRP A 250 -29.94 23.46 12.75
N ARG A 251 -31.00 22.88 12.15
CA ARG A 251 -32.40 23.20 12.45
C ARG A 251 -32.82 22.87 13.88
N ASP A 252 -32.06 22.01 14.57
CA ASP A 252 -32.34 21.63 15.95
C ASP A 252 -32.00 22.77 16.93
N SER A 253 -31.05 23.64 16.56
CA SER A 253 -30.54 24.71 17.41
C SER A 253 -30.72 26.12 16.82
N TYR A 254 -30.98 26.25 15.51
CA TYR A 254 -31.03 27.53 14.81
C TYR A 254 -32.25 27.66 13.88
N ARG A 255 -32.75 28.89 13.73
CA ARG A 255 -33.91 29.20 12.86
C ARG A 255 -33.54 29.40 11.39
N ALA A 256 -32.31 29.82 11.10
CA ALA A 256 -31.78 29.94 9.74
C ALA A 256 -30.30 29.57 9.69
N TRP A 257 -29.85 29.02 8.56
CA TRP A 257 -28.44 28.63 8.37
C TRP A 257 -27.46 29.77 8.61
N LYS A 258 -27.80 31.01 8.22
CA LYS A 258 -26.95 32.19 8.46
C LYS A 258 -26.62 32.42 9.94
N ASP A 259 -27.47 31.94 10.85
CA ASP A 259 -27.28 32.07 12.30
C ASP A 259 -26.44 30.92 12.86
N ALA A 260 -26.48 29.73 12.24
CA ALA A 260 -25.64 28.57 12.55
C ALA A 260 -24.23 28.67 11.95
N LYS A 261 -24.11 29.33 10.80
CA LYS A 261 -22.87 29.42 10.01
C LYS A 261 -21.66 29.92 10.82
N PRO A 262 -21.77 30.95 11.69
CA PRO A 262 -20.62 31.39 12.50
C PRO A 262 -20.09 30.31 13.43
N ALA A 263 -20.96 29.50 14.05
CA ALA A 263 -20.54 28.39 14.92
C ALA A 263 -19.87 27.28 14.10
N TYR A 264 -20.45 26.92 12.95
CA TYR A 264 -19.85 25.99 11.99
C TYR A 264 -18.46 26.46 11.52
N ASP A 265 -18.34 27.72 11.11
CA ASP A 265 -17.07 28.29 10.64
C ASP A 265 -16.03 28.31 11.78
N ALA A 266 -16.44 28.61 13.02
CA ALA A 266 -15.56 28.63 14.18
C ALA A 266 -14.97 27.25 14.47
N ILE A 267 -15.80 26.19 14.54
CA ILE A 267 -15.33 24.81 14.75
C ILE A 267 -14.33 24.42 13.67
N ARG A 268 -14.66 24.68 12.39
CA ARG A 268 -13.76 24.38 11.28
C ARG A 268 -12.47 25.17 11.32
N GLN A 269 -12.51 26.44 11.69
CA GLN A 269 -11.32 27.26 11.79
C GLN A 269 -10.40 26.75 12.90
N THR A 270 -10.94 26.41 14.07
CA THR A 270 -10.16 25.82 15.16
C THR A 270 -9.53 24.48 14.73
N ALA A 271 -10.28 23.61 14.04
CA ALA A 271 -9.74 22.36 13.50
C ALA A 271 -8.59 22.60 12.51
N LEU A 272 -8.71 23.61 11.64
CA LEU A 272 -7.65 23.98 10.70
C LEU A 272 -6.42 24.57 11.39
N ASP A 273 -6.61 25.34 12.46
CA ASP A 273 -5.54 25.99 13.22
C ASP A 273 -4.73 24.97 14.04
N LEU A 274 -5.34 23.87 14.48
CA LEU A 274 -4.65 22.75 15.15
C LEU A 274 -3.65 22.03 14.24
N MET A 275 -3.92 22.01 12.93
CA MET A 275 -3.06 21.33 11.97
C MET A 275 -2.75 22.24 10.77
N PRO A 276 -1.90 23.26 10.97
CA PRO A 276 -1.57 24.22 9.92
C PRO A 276 -0.83 23.54 8.76
N LEU A 277 -0.78 24.22 7.61
CA LEU A 277 0.01 23.75 6.48
C LEU A 277 1.50 23.72 6.85
N VAL A 278 2.16 22.60 6.57
CA VAL A 278 3.60 22.45 6.82
C VAL A 278 4.39 23.09 5.67
N ASN A 279 5.13 24.15 5.99
CA ASN A 279 6.13 24.74 5.09
C ASN A 279 7.36 23.84 5.01
N LYS A 280 8.03 23.84 3.85
CA LYS A 280 9.17 22.97 3.54
C LYS A 280 10.38 23.24 4.42
#